data_AF-X1UHW8-F1
#
_entry.id   AF-X1UHW8-F1
#
_cell.length_a   1.000
_cell.length_b   1.000
_cell.length_c   1.000
_cell.angle_alpha   90.00
_cell.angle_beta   90.00
_cell.angle_gamma   90.00
#
_symmetry.space_group_name_H-M   'P 1'
#
loop_
_entity.id
_entity.type
_entity.pdbx_description
1 polymer ?
#
loop_
_entity_poly.entity_id
_entity_poly.type
_entity_poly.pdbx_seq_one_letter_code
_entity_poly.pdbx_strand_id
1 'polypeptide(L)'
;MDSSKPSLARIKIKFPEQIWISEVFKNYPDVKMEISHFLPYDLEKSIGNSAIEIMHYKIDSIIEDIRIHPSVLELGVLEKEENRVKFNVKTKDPYLLYAIIKCGVLIDFPIRVEDGFAFWRLVSSRERIDQLLTLFEQKNINFELLRIGISPYNIEDD
;
A
#
# COMPACT_ATOMS: atom_id res chain seq x y z
N MET A 1 -21.07 19.36 -12.09
CA MET A 1 -20.49 19.14 -10.74
C MET A 1 -19.12 19.80 -10.73
N ASP A 2 -18.81 20.55 -9.69
CA ASP A 2 -17.51 21.22 -9.54
C ASP A 2 -16.43 20.17 -9.23
N SER A 3 -15.69 19.74 -10.26
CA SER A 3 -14.67 18.69 -10.19
C SER A 3 -13.44 19.11 -9.37
N SER A 4 -13.35 20.38 -8.98
CA SER A 4 -12.25 20.93 -8.18
C SER A 4 -12.38 20.63 -6.68
N LYS A 5 -13.58 20.24 -6.21
CA LYS A 5 -13.80 19.97 -4.79
C LYS A 5 -13.03 18.73 -4.31
N PRO A 6 -12.46 18.77 -3.09
CA PRO A 6 -11.80 17.63 -2.51
C PRO A 6 -12.79 16.46 -2.39
N SER A 7 -12.33 15.32 -2.87
CA SER A 7 -13.02 14.05 -2.87
C SER A 7 -12.19 13.05 -2.08
N LEU A 8 -12.90 12.19 -1.36
CA LEU A 8 -12.32 11.04 -0.71
C LEU A 8 -12.78 9.79 -1.45
N ALA A 9 -11.87 8.87 -1.69
CA ALA A 9 -12.21 7.56 -2.24
C ALA A 9 -11.57 6.45 -1.43
N ARG A 10 -12.28 5.33 -1.31
CA ARG A 10 -11.77 4.10 -0.73
C ARG A 10 -11.71 3.06 -1.82
N ILE A 11 -10.54 2.48 -2.03
CA ILE A 11 -10.32 1.41 -3.00
C ILE A 11 -9.63 0.24 -2.33
N LYS A 12 -9.89 -0.98 -2.80
CA LYS A 12 -9.05 -2.13 -2.50
C LYS A 12 -8.25 -2.51 -3.75
N ILE A 13 -6.96 -2.76 -3.59
CA ILE A 13 -6.03 -3.10 -4.67
C ILE A 13 -5.44 -4.46 -4.37
N LYS A 14 -5.53 -5.40 -5.31
CA LYS A 14 -4.85 -6.70 -5.19
C LYS A 14 -3.37 -6.51 -5.50
N PHE A 15 -2.51 -7.00 -4.63
CA PHE A 15 -1.09 -7.01 -4.91
C PHE A 15 -0.74 -7.99 -6.04
N PRO A 16 0.23 -7.66 -6.92
CA PRO A 16 0.76 -8.61 -7.89
C PRO A 16 1.34 -9.84 -7.19
N GLU A 17 1.22 -11.02 -7.78
CA GLU A 17 1.63 -12.27 -7.11
C GLU A 17 3.15 -12.36 -6.87
N GLN A 18 3.95 -11.62 -7.63
CA GLN A 18 5.41 -11.67 -7.62
C GLN A 18 6.07 -10.72 -6.62
N ILE A 19 5.30 -10.00 -5.80
CA ILE A 19 5.88 -9.11 -4.78
C ILE A 19 5.92 -9.81 -3.43
N TRP A 20 6.90 -9.42 -2.60
CA TRP A 20 7.12 -9.99 -1.28
C TRP A 20 5.89 -9.97 -0.37
N ILE A 21 5.04 -8.93 -0.46
CA ILE A 21 3.80 -8.85 0.34
C ILE A 21 2.88 -10.02 0.01
N SER A 22 2.68 -10.31 -1.27
CA SER A 22 1.83 -11.43 -1.72
C SER A 22 2.38 -12.78 -1.26
N GLU A 23 3.71 -12.96 -1.26
CA GLU A 23 4.35 -14.18 -0.74
C GLU A 23 4.17 -14.33 0.77
N VAL A 24 4.24 -13.24 1.54
CA VAL A 24 3.96 -13.25 2.98
C VAL A 24 2.53 -13.69 3.26
N PHE A 25 1.52 -13.13 2.58
CA PHE A 25 0.13 -13.55 2.76
C PHE A 25 -0.14 -14.99 2.28
N LYS A 26 0.63 -15.49 1.31
CA LYS A 26 0.54 -16.88 0.86
C LYS A 26 1.10 -17.86 1.90
N ASN A 27 2.23 -17.52 2.53
CA ASN A 27 2.91 -18.38 3.51
C ASN A 27 2.33 -18.26 4.92
N TYR A 28 1.72 -17.11 5.24
CA TYR A 28 1.15 -16.77 6.55
C TYR A 28 -0.24 -16.15 6.37
N PRO A 29 -1.29 -16.95 6.09
CA PRO A 29 -2.61 -16.43 5.74
C PRO A 29 -3.29 -15.59 6.82
N ASP A 30 -2.91 -15.76 8.08
CA ASP A 30 -3.45 -15.04 9.25
C ASP A 30 -2.61 -13.83 9.67
N VAL A 31 -1.60 -13.46 8.88
CA VAL A 31 -0.79 -12.26 9.10
C VAL A 31 -1.65 -11.00 9.00
N LYS A 32 -1.50 -10.08 9.96
CA LYS A 32 -2.01 -8.72 9.83
C LYS A 32 -0.87 -7.79 9.49
N MET A 33 -1.06 -6.95 8.47
CA MET A 33 -0.05 -6.03 8.02
C MET A 33 -0.64 -4.62 7.88
N GLU A 34 0.10 -3.64 8.35
CA GLU A 34 -0.22 -2.24 8.20
C GLU A 34 0.99 -1.49 7.62
N ILE A 35 0.76 -0.74 6.55
CA ILE A 35 1.78 0.15 5.99
C ILE A 35 1.52 1.54 6.58
N SER A 36 2.37 1.95 7.52
CA SER A 36 2.23 3.25 8.20
C SER A 36 2.60 4.40 7.28
N HIS A 37 3.67 4.24 6.50
CA HIS A 37 4.14 5.24 5.55
C HIS A 37 4.86 4.58 4.38
N PHE A 38 4.86 5.23 3.23
CA PHE A 38 5.79 4.92 2.16
C PHE A 38 6.22 6.18 1.42
N LEU A 39 7.39 6.12 0.80
CA LEU A 39 7.92 7.16 -0.06
C LEU A 39 8.67 6.56 -1.25
N PRO A 40 8.52 7.11 -2.46
CA PRO A 40 9.47 6.85 -3.52
C PRO A 40 10.85 7.39 -3.09
N TYR A 41 11.90 6.58 -3.26
CA TYR A 41 13.27 6.99 -2.94
C TYR A 41 14.06 7.34 -4.20
N ASP A 42 13.95 6.51 -5.23
CA ASP A 42 14.63 6.70 -6.52
C ASP A 42 13.64 6.34 -7.65
N LEU A 43 13.12 7.37 -8.32
CA LEU A 43 12.13 7.23 -9.39
C LEU A 43 12.75 6.69 -10.70
N GLU A 44 14.05 6.84 -10.90
CA GLU A 44 14.71 6.32 -12.10
C GLU A 44 14.93 4.82 -11.96
N LYS A 45 15.33 4.38 -10.77
CA LYS A 45 15.61 2.97 -10.47
C LYS A 45 14.42 2.19 -9.94
N SER A 46 13.25 2.81 -9.80
CA SER A 46 12.08 2.17 -9.22
C SER A 46 12.34 1.59 -7.85
N ILE A 47 12.76 2.46 -6.94
CA ILE A 47 12.99 2.12 -5.54
C ILE A 47 12.05 2.92 -4.65
N GLY A 48 11.34 2.22 -3.78
CA GLY A 48 10.52 2.78 -2.72
C GLY A 48 11.05 2.39 -1.35
N ASN A 49 10.69 3.18 -0.34
CA ASN A 49 10.90 2.87 1.07
C ASN A 49 9.55 2.89 1.79
N SER A 50 9.37 2.03 2.79
CA SER A 50 8.14 1.95 3.55
C SER A 50 8.40 1.56 5.00
N ALA A 51 7.60 2.11 5.92
CA ALA A 51 7.53 1.67 7.30
C ALA A 51 6.26 0.81 7.46
N ILE A 52 6.45 -0.40 7.98
CA ILE A 52 5.43 -1.45 8.02
C ILE A 52 5.39 -2.07 9.42
N GLU A 53 4.19 -2.33 9.91
CA GLU A 53 3.94 -3.13 11.10
C GLU A 53 3.31 -4.46 10.68
N ILE A 54 3.78 -5.56 11.28
CA ILE A 54 3.20 -6.89 11.14
C ILE A 54 2.84 -7.42 12.53
N MET A 55 1.68 -8.05 12.63
CA MET A 55 1.25 -8.83 13.80
C MET A 55 1.04 -10.29 13.41
N HIS A 56 1.80 -11.20 14.03
CA HIS A 56 1.73 -12.65 13.80
C HIS A 56 2.60 -13.39 14.83
N TYR A 57 2.37 -14.68 15.08
CA TYR A 57 3.16 -15.47 16.05
C TYR A 57 4.50 -15.98 15.51
N LYS A 58 4.71 -15.90 14.19
CA LYS A 58 5.95 -16.26 13.49
C LYS A 58 6.69 -15.04 12.93
N ILE A 59 6.75 -13.92 13.66
CA ILE A 59 7.39 -12.70 13.16
C ILE A 59 8.83 -12.91 12.68
N ASP A 60 9.60 -13.80 13.33
CA ASP A 60 10.98 -14.07 12.93
C ASP A 60 11.09 -14.75 11.58
N SER A 61 10.24 -15.75 11.32
CA SER A 61 10.18 -16.41 10.02
C SER A 61 9.71 -15.44 8.93
N ILE A 62 8.72 -14.60 9.24
CA ILE A 62 8.22 -13.59 8.29
C ILE A 62 9.33 -12.59 7.92
N ILE A 63 10.06 -12.05 8.91
CA ILE A 63 11.14 -11.09 8.64
C ILE A 63 12.24 -11.72 7.80
N GLU A 64 12.59 -12.98 8.05
CA GLU A 64 13.60 -13.68 7.25
C GLU A 64 13.13 -13.90 5.81
N ASP A 65 11.90 -14.37 5.61
CA ASP A 65 11.32 -14.55 4.28
C ASP A 65 11.28 -13.23 3.49
N ILE A 66 10.94 -12.12 4.15
CA ILE A 66 10.99 -10.79 3.51
C ILE A 66 12.44 -10.42 3.16
N ARG A 67 13.40 -10.65 4.06
CA ARG A 67 14.81 -10.27 3.86
C ARG A 67 15.45 -10.98 2.68
N ILE A 68 15.11 -12.25 2.45
CA ILE A 68 15.67 -13.04 1.36
C ILE A 68 14.95 -12.82 0.02
N HIS A 69 13.82 -12.11 0.00
CA HIS A 69 13.06 -11.88 -1.21
C HIS A 69 13.83 -11.01 -2.22
N PRO A 70 13.93 -11.40 -3.52
CA PRO A 70 14.75 -10.69 -4.51
C PRO A 70 14.40 -9.22 -4.75
N SER A 71 13.17 -8.81 -4.46
CA SER A 71 12.74 -7.41 -4.60
C SER A 71 13.16 -6.53 -3.42
N VAL A 72 13.50 -7.12 -2.27
CA VAL A 72 13.89 -6.40 -1.06
C VAL A 72 15.37 -6.08 -1.11
N LEU A 73 15.69 -4.79 -1.00
CA LEU A 73 17.06 -4.28 -1.03
C LEU A 73 17.64 -4.14 0.37
N GLU A 74 16.80 -3.74 1.32
CA GLU A 74 17.21 -3.48 2.69
C GLU A 74 16.00 -3.63 3.62
N LEU A 75 16.22 -4.21 4.80
CA LEU A 75 15.23 -4.28 5.87
C LEU A 75 15.89 -3.98 7.21
N GLY A 76 15.40 -2.94 7.88
CA GLY A 76 15.80 -2.55 9.23
C GLY A 76 14.65 -2.75 10.20
N VAL A 77 14.86 -3.48 11.29
CA VAL A 77 13.87 -3.64 12.35
C VAL A 77 13.92 -2.40 13.25
N LEU A 78 12.77 -1.77 13.49
CA LEU A 78 12.61 -0.58 14.32
C LEU A 78 12.18 -0.95 15.74
N GLU A 79 11.16 -1.80 15.85
CA GLU A 79 10.61 -2.29 17.11
C GLU A 79 10.26 -3.77 16.95
N LYS A 80 10.48 -4.57 17.99
CA LYS A 80 10.12 -5.99 18.00
C LYS A 80 9.62 -6.41 19.38
N GLU A 81 8.46 -7.05 19.40
CA GLU A 81 7.81 -7.67 20.55
C GLU A 81 7.51 -9.14 20.22
N GLU A 82 6.83 -9.89 21.09
CA GLU A 82 6.58 -11.33 20.90
C GLU A 82 5.81 -11.64 19.60
N ASN A 83 4.73 -10.89 19.32
CA ASN A 83 3.83 -11.14 18.19
C ASN A 83 3.67 -9.92 17.28
N ARG A 84 4.58 -8.95 17.38
CA ARG A 84 4.51 -7.67 16.66
C ARG A 84 5.90 -7.21 16.27
N VAL A 85 6.06 -6.77 15.03
CA VAL A 85 7.31 -6.20 14.53
C VAL A 85 7.02 -4.98 13.66
N LYS A 86 7.76 -3.89 13.90
CA LYS A 86 7.83 -2.75 13.00
C LYS A 86 9.18 -2.71 12.33
N PHE A 87 9.18 -2.48 11.04
CA PHE A 87 10.41 -2.43 10.25
C PHE A 87 10.29 -1.41 9.13
N ASN A 88 11.43 -0.88 8.69
CA ASN A 88 11.55 -0.18 7.42
C ASN A 88 12.03 -1.14 6.34
N VAL A 89 11.46 -1.04 5.14
CA VAL A 89 11.85 -1.86 4.00
C VAL A 89 12.07 -0.99 2.76
N LYS A 90 13.22 -1.20 2.12
CA LYS A 90 13.54 -0.64 0.81
C LYS A 90 13.33 -1.72 -0.24
N THR A 91 12.50 -1.45 -1.23
CA THR A 91 12.12 -2.45 -2.26
C THR A 91 12.14 -1.86 -3.66
N LYS A 92 12.37 -2.72 -4.64
CA LYS A 92 12.17 -2.41 -6.05
C LYS A 92 10.69 -2.37 -6.43
N ASP A 93 10.43 -1.77 -7.58
CA ASP A 93 9.16 -1.74 -8.31
C ASP A 93 7.95 -1.24 -7.50
N PRO A 94 8.03 -0.03 -6.89
CA PRO A 94 6.91 0.57 -6.17
C PRO A 94 5.86 1.13 -7.15
N TYR A 95 5.34 0.30 -8.07
CA TYR A 95 4.57 0.76 -9.21
C TYR A 95 3.36 1.62 -8.82
N LEU A 96 2.67 1.21 -7.75
CA LEU A 96 1.50 1.93 -7.25
C LEU A 96 1.86 3.34 -6.74
N LEU A 97 3.07 3.56 -6.22
CA LEU A 97 3.55 4.87 -5.78
C LEU A 97 3.69 5.84 -6.95
N TYR A 98 4.18 5.35 -8.11
CA TYR A 98 4.30 6.18 -9.30
C TYR A 98 2.97 6.71 -9.80
N ALA A 99 1.94 5.87 -9.76
CA ALA A 99 0.60 6.26 -10.18
C ALA A 99 0.06 7.41 -9.31
N ILE A 100 0.23 7.30 -7.98
CA ILE A 100 -0.16 8.36 -7.04
C ILE A 100 0.55 9.68 -7.35
N ILE A 101 1.88 9.64 -7.54
CA ILE A 101 2.70 10.84 -7.84
C ILE A 101 2.26 11.46 -9.16
N LYS A 102 2.12 10.63 -10.21
CA LYS A 102 1.76 11.08 -11.55
C LYS A 102 0.38 11.76 -11.58
N CYS A 103 -0.57 11.24 -10.81
CA CYS A 103 -1.93 11.79 -10.73
C CYS A 103 -2.10 12.86 -9.65
N GLY A 104 -1.06 13.12 -8.84
CA GLY A 104 -1.11 14.08 -7.73
C GLY A 104 -2.24 13.78 -6.75
N VAL A 105 -2.40 12.50 -6.41
CA VAL A 105 -3.34 12.00 -5.39
C VAL A 105 -2.56 11.86 -4.08
N LEU A 106 -3.22 12.06 -2.94
CA LEU A 106 -2.63 11.76 -1.63
C LEU A 106 -3.23 10.47 -1.07
N ILE A 107 -2.43 9.76 -0.29
CA ILE A 107 -2.90 8.63 0.49
C ILE A 107 -3.08 9.07 1.93
N ASP A 108 -4.24 8.74 2.48
CA ASP A 108 -4.50 8.85 3.90
C ASP A 108 -4.07 7.55 4.60
N PHE A 109 -3.04 7.67 5.43
CA PHE A 109 -2.42 6.57 6.16
C PHE A 109 -3.13 6.33 7.50
N PRO A 110 -2.98 5.15 8.12
CA PRO A 110 -2.25 3.98 7.62
C PRO A 110 -3.05 3.19 6.58
N ILE A 111 -2.34 2.35 5.81
CA ILE A 111 -2.93 1.43 4.85
C ILE A 111 -3.00 0.05 5.46
N ARG A 112 -4.22 -0.46 5.62
CA ARG A 112 -4.47 -1.84 6.03
C ARG A 112 -4.20 -2.78 4.86
N VAL A 113 -3.51 -3.88 5.13
CA VAL A 113 -3.28 -4.95 4.17
C VAL A 113 -3.81 -6.25 4.74
N GLU A 114 -4.74 -6.89 4.00
CA GLU A 114 -5.38 -8.14 4.40
C GLU A 114 -5.67 -9.00 3.17
N ASP A 115 -5.50 -10.31 3.30
CA ASP A 115 -5.77 -11.29 2.24
C ASP A 115 -5.11 -10.95 0.89
N GLY A 116 -3.93 -10.32 0.92
CA GLY A 116 -3.20 -9.86 -0.27
C GLY A 116 -3.79 -8.61 -0.94
N PHE A 117 -4.71 -7.90 -0.29
CA PHE A 117 -5.27 -6.64 -0.74
C PHE A 117 -4.79 -5.48 0.14
N ALA A 118 -4.45 -4.36 -0.50
CA ALA A 118 -4.26 -3.08 0.18
C ALA A 118 -5.53 -2.23 0.12
N PHE A 119 -5.95 -1.68 1.25
CA PHE A 119 -7.13 -0.82 1.36
C PHE A 119 -6.69 0.64 1.44
N TRP A 120 -6.75 1.35 0.31
CA TRP A 120 -6.28 2.72 0.20
C TRP A 120 -7.42 3.71 0.43
N ARG A 121 -7.14 4.73 1.24
CA ARG A 121 -7.95 5.95 1.33
C ARG A 121 -7.24 7.04 0.53
N LEU A 122 -7.91 7.54 -0.50
CA LEU A 122 -7.40 8.54 -1.43
C LEU A 122 -7.97 9.91 -1.09
N VAL A 123 -7.13 10.94 -1.15
CA VAL A 123 -7.51 12.35 -0.96
C VAL A 123 -7.03 13.15 -2.16
N SER A 124 -7.95 13.64 -2.99
CA SER A 124 -7.62 14.55 -4.10
C SER A 124 -8.89 15.16 -4.71
N SER A 125 -8.80 15.89 -5.81
CA SER A 125 -9.99 16.26 -6.60
C SER A 125 -10.60 15.02 -7.26
N ARG A 126 -11.90 15.10 -7.61
CA ARG A 126 -12.58 13.99 -8.30
C ARG A 126 -11.88 13.62 -9.60
N GLU A 127 -11.48 14.62 -10.37
CA GLU A 127 -10.79 14.46 -11.64
C GLU A 127 -9.47 13.68 -11.49
N ARG A 128 -8.67 14.00 -10.47
CA ARG A 128 -7.38 13.32 -10.22
C ARG A 128 -7.55 11.89 -9.75
N ILE A 129 -8.58 11.62 -8.95
CA ILE A 129 -8.94 10.25 -8.56
C ILE A 129 -9.35 9.45 -9.80
N ASP A 130 -10.23 9.99 -10.65
CA ASP A 130 -10.67 9.32 -11.88
C ASP A 130 -9.49 9.06 -12.84
N GLN A 131 -8.53 10.00 -12.95
CA GLN A 131 -7.28 9.81 -13.68
C GLN A 131 -6.43 8.66 -13.12
N LEU A 132 -6.33 8.53 -11.80
CA LEU A 132 -5.60 7.44 -11.14
C LEU A 132 -6.25 6.08 -11.42
N LEU A 133 -7.57 5.99 -11.30
CA LEU A 133 -8.30 4.74 -11.56
C LEU A 133 -8.17 4.33 -13.04
N THR A 134 -8.26 5.29 -13.96
CA THR A 134 -8.03 5.05 -15.39
C THR A 134 -6.61 4.53 -15.65
N LEU A 135 -5.60 5.08 -14.96
CA LEU A 135 -4.22 4.62 -15.07
C LEU A 135 -4.05 3.18 -14.54
N PHE A 136 -4.77 2.81 -13.48
CA PHE A 136 -4.79 1.43 -12.98
C PHE A 136 -5.41 0.46 -13.99
N GLU A 137 -6.53 0.83 -14.62
CA GLU A 137 -7.16 0.03 -15.69
C GLU A 137 -6.21 -0.18 -16.87
N GLN A 138 -5.58 0.89 -17.36
CA GLN A 138 -4.61 0.83 -18.48
C GLN A 138 -3.41 -0.08 -18.19
N LYS A 139 -3.14 -0.33 -16.91
CA LYS A 139 -1.99 -1.10 -16.44
C LYS A 139 -2.39 -2.48 -15.93
N ASN A 140 -3.65 -2.86 -16.15
CA ASN A 140 -4.23 -4.12 -15.71
C ASN A 140 -4.03 -4.37 -14.21
N ILE A 141 -4.05 -3.31 -13.40
CA ILE A 141 -4.05 -3.44 -11.95
C ILE A 141 -5.45 -3.86 -11.52
N ASN A 142 -5.52 -4.92 -10.74
CA ASN A 142 -6.77 -5.38 -10.17
C ASN A 142 -7.12 -4.52 -8.95
N PHE A 143 -8.12 -3.66 -9.10
CA PHE A 143 -8.65 -2.86 -8.01
C PHE A 143 -10.18 -2.85 -8.05
N GLU A 144 -10.79 -2.52 -6.91
CA GLU A 144 -12.22 -2.28 -6.78
C GLU A 144 -12.44 -0.97 -6.04
N LEU A 145 -13.33 -0.13 -6.60
CA LEU A 145 -13.78 1.09 -5.94
C LEU A 145 -14.86 0.74 -4.92
N LEU A 146 -14.54 0.91 -3.63
CA LEU A 146 -15.45 0.61 -2.53
C LEU A 146 -16.39 1.78 -2.25
N ARG A 147 -15.83 2.99 -2.21
CA ARG A 147 -16.59 4.22 -1.91
C ARG A 147 -15.93 5.43 -2.56
N ILE A 148 -16.74 6.39 -2.99
CA ILE A 148 -16.26 7.71 -3.40
C ILE A 148 -17.28 8.77 -2.99
N GLY A 149 -16.80 9.89 -2.45
CA GLY A 149 -17.66 10.96 -1.95
C GLY A 149 -16.99 12.33 -1.99
N ILE A 150 -17.80 13.37 -2.03
CA ILE A 150 -17.35 14.76 -1.89
C ILE A 150 -17.17 15.01 -0.39
N SER A 151 -15.95 15.36 0.05
CA SER A 151 -15.63 15.51 1.47
C SER A 151 -16.18 16.83 2.03
N PRO A 152 -16.60 16.84 3.31
CA PRO A 152 -15.74 17.52 4.29
C PRO A 152 -14.96 16.51 5.11
N TYR A 153 -15.61 15.57 5.79
CA TYR A 153 -15.00 14.48 6.59
C TYR A 153 -16.12 13.45 6.86
N ASN A 154 -16.03 12.24 6.30
CA ASN A 154 -16.57 10.97 6.85
C ASN A 154 -16.52 9.87 5.79
N ILE A 155 -15.37 9.22 5.70
CA ILE A 155 -15.27 7.82 5.25
C ILE A 155 -14.65 7.05 6.41
N GLU A 156 -15.41 6.88 7.49
CA GLU A 156 -15.14 5.82 8.45
C GLU A 156 -15.87 4.55 8.03
N ASP A 157 -15.32 3.43 8.48
CA ASP A 157 -15.75 2.07 8.21
C ASP A 157 -16.96 1.73 9.09
N ASP A 158 -18.16 1.81 8.53
CA ASP A 158 -19.29 0.99 9.00
C ASP A 158 -19.24 -0.39 8.34
#